data_AF-A0A2V9MM64-F1
#
_entry.id   AF-A0A2V9MM64-F1
#
_cell.length_a   1.000
_cell.length_b   1.000
_cell.length_c   1.000
_cell.angle_alpha   90.00
_cell.angle_beta   90.00
_cell.angle_gamma   90.00
#
_symmetry.space_group_name_H-M   'P 1'
#
loop_
_entity.id
_entity.type
_entity.pdbx_description
1 polymer ?
#
loop_
_entity_poly.entity_id
_entity_poly.type
_entity_poly.pdbx_seq_one_letter_code
_entity_poly.pdbx_strand_id
1 'polypeptide(L)'
;MNARGLTTSAIPYNDRTFELQFNFVNHRLELRIADGSDRAFPLEPKSVAAFYHELFAMLHAASIDAQINPKPQEVPNPIALDKDETHASYDPEYANRFCRILHSTEKVFQEFRARFIGKASPVHFFWGSFDLACTRFNGRRAPARKGVITSEAYSHECSSLGWWPGGGDVKGPAFYAYMAPEPSGYGTKPSLPAGGSYLEAMHEFLLMYDDVRRAKSPSEHLWWSVRERYQSSFLILPVCLW
;
A
#
# COMPACT_ATOMS: atom_id res chain seq x y z
N MET A 1 -6.22 -4.56 -5.07
CA MET A 1 -5.44 -5.34 -6.05
C MET A 1 -6.35 -6.35 -6.72
N ASN A 2 -5.89 -7.02 -7.78
CA ASN A 2 -6.56 -8.22 -8.31
C ASN A 2 -5.52 -9.28 -8.71
N ALA A 3 -5.98 -10.38 -9.31
CA ALA A 3 -5.13 -11.51 -9.69
C ALA A 3 -3.98 -11.16 -10.68
N ARG A 4 -4.01 -10.00 -11.33
CA ARG A 4 -3.00 -9.56 -12.31
C ARG A 4 -2.03 -8.50 -11.77
N GLY A 5 -2.42 -7.76 -10.72
CA GLY A 5 -1.57 -6.72 -10.13
C GLY A 5 -2.37 -5.58 -9.49
N LEU A 6 -1.93 -4.35 -9.77
CA LEU A 6 -2.50 -3.11 -9.21
C LEU A 6 -3.56 -2.52 -10.15
N THR A 7 -4.66 -2.04 -9.57
CA THR A 7 -5.78 -1.42 -10.30
C THR A 7 -6.22 -0.15 -9.61
N THR A 8 -6.70 0.81 -10.39
CA THR A 8 -7.44 1.98 -9.89
C THR A 8 -8.81 1.62 -9.34
N SER A 9 -9.30 0.40 -9.60
CA SER A 9 -10.72 0.05 -9.55
C SER A 9 -11.56 0.90 -10.52
N ALA A 10 -12.87 0.70 -10.50
CA ALA A 10 -13.82 1.45 -11.29
C ALA A 10 -13.74 2.96 -10.98
N ILE A 11 -13.41 3.76 -11.99
CA ILE A 11 -13.45 5.22 -11.99
C ILE A 11 -14.68 5.65 -12.81
N PRO A 12 -15.67 6.30 -12.17
CA PRO A 12 -16.77 6.95 -12.90
C PRO A 12 -16.23 8.11 -13.76
N TYR A 13 -16.67 8.18 -15.02
CA TYR A 13 -16.28 9.24 -15.94
C TYR A 13 -17.44 9.56 -16.90
N ASN A 14 -18.09 10.71 -16.68
CA ASN A 14 -19.35 11.08 -17.34
C ASN A 14 -20.41 9.98 -17.17
N ASP A 15 -20.92 9.44 -18.27
CA ASP A 15 -21.88 8.33 -18.36
C ASP A 15 -21.19 6.95 -18.44
N ARG A 16 -19.86 6.90 -18.38
CA ARG A 16 -19.05 5.69 -18.50
C ARG A 16 -18.32 5.38 -17.20
N THR A 17 -17.73 4.20 -17.15
CA THR A 17 -16.82 3.77 -16.09
C THR A 17 -15.62 3.10 -16.73
N PHE A 18 -14.42 3.43 -16.27
CA PHE A 18 -13.19 2.80 -16.73
C PHE A 18 -12.30 2.40 -15.55
N GLU A 19 -11.36 1.51 -15.79
CA GLU A 19 -10.29 1.19 -14.85
C GLU A 19 -8.94 1.12 -15.59
N LEU A 20 -7.87 1.50 -14.88
CA LEU A 20 -6.50 1.25 -15.30
C LEU A 20 -5.92 0.11 -14.46
N GLN A 21 -5.23 -0.82 -15.11
CA GLN A 21 -4.64 -2.00 -14.52
C GLN A 21 -3.17 -2.11 -14.92
N PHE A 22 -2.27 -2.12 -13.94
CA PHE A 22 -0.93 -2.67 -14.10
C PHE A 22 -1.01 -4.20 -14.04
N ASN A 23 -0.92 -4.85 -15.20
CA ASN A 23 -0.87 -6.30 -15.31
C ASN A 23 0.60 -6.75 -15.30
N PHE A 24 1.10 -7.15 -14.13
CA PHE A 24 2.47 -7.61 -13.93
C PHE A 24 2.70 -9.08 -14.31
N VAL A 25 1.66 -9.77 -14.81
CA VAL A 25 1.77 -11.14 -15.35
C VAL A 25 2.06 -11.08 -16.85
N ASN A 26 1.31 -10.26 -17.56
CA ASN A 26 1.48 -10.07 -19.01
C ASN A 26 2.37 -8.85 -19.35
N HIS A 27 2.81 -8.11 -18.34
CA HIS A 27 3.58 -6.86 -18.45
C HIS A 27 2.92 -5.85 -19.39
N ARG A 28 1.69 -5.45 -19.07
CA ARG A 28 0.92 -4.44 -19.82
C ARG A 28 0.22 -3.47 -18.88
N LEU A 29 0.10 -2.21 -19.29
CA LEU A 29 -0.89 -1.31 -18.72
C LEU A 29 -2.18 -1.48 -19.53
N GLU A 30 -3.27 -1.81 -18.86
CA GLU A 30 -4.56 -2.08 -19.50
C GLU A 30 -5.59 -1.03 -19.06
N LEU A 31 -6.22 -0.39 -20.03
CA LEU A 31 -7.44 0.40 -19.87
C LEU A 31 -8.63 -0.48 -20.23
N ARG A 32 -9.58 -0.61 -19.30
CA ARG A 32 -10.85 -1.31 -19.55
C ARG A 32 -12.00 -0.36 -19.32
N ILE A 33 -12.98 -0.38 -20.22
CA ILE A 33 -14.17 0.46 -20.16
C ILE A 33 -15.39 -0.44 -20.02
N ALA A 34 -16.38 0.01 -19.25
CA ALA A 34 -17.59 -0.77 -18.96
C ALA A 34 -18.43 -1.12 -20.20
N ASP A 35 -18.21 -0.44 -21.32
CA ASP A 35 -18.84 -0.74 -22.61
C ASP A 35 -18.19 -1.93 -23.36
N GLY A 36 -17.17 -2.55 -22.75
CA GLY A 36 -16.44 -3.69 -23.30
C GLY A 36 -15.20 -3.30 -24.11
N SER A 37 -14.98 -2.01 -24.36
CA SER A 37 -13.77 -1.53 -25.04
C SER A 37 -12.54 -1.70 -24.15
N ASP A 38 -11.44 -2.15 -24.74
CA ASP A 38 -10.15 -2.24 -24.08
C ASP A 38 -9.04 -1.59 -24.92
N ARG A 39 -8.01 -1.11 -24.22
CA ARG A 39 -6.75 -0.62 -24.81
C ARG A 39 -5.62 -1.01 -23.89
N ALA A 40 -4.43 -1.24 -24.44
CA ALA A 40 -3.28 -1.55 -23.62
C ALA A 40 -1.97 -1.37 -24.38
N PHE A 41 -0.91 -1.09 -23.64
CA PHE A 41 0.46 -1.02 -24.15
C PHE A 41 1.44 -1.76 -23.23
N PRO A 42 2.61 -2.21 -23.74
CA PRO A 42 3.56 -2.99 -22.94
C PRO A 42 4.21 -2.16 -21.83
N LEU A 43 4.41 -2.80 -20.67
CA LEU A 43 5.30 -2.31 -19.63
C LEU A 43 6.71 -2.80 -19.96
N GLU A 44 7.58 -1.86 -20.33
CA GLU A 44 8.94 -2.09 -20.81
C GLU A 44 9.83 -0.89 -20.40
N PRO A 45 11.17 -1.01 -20.47
CA PRO A 45 12.06 0.11 -20.18
C PRO A 45 11.74 1.33 -21.07
N LYS A 46 11.21 2.39 -20.47
CA LYS A 46 11.01 3.71 -21.07
C LYS A 46 10.99 4.75 -19.95
N SER A 47 11.30 5.99 -20.31
CA SER A 47 11.29 7.07 -19.34
C SER A 47 9.91 7.30 -18.74
N VAL A 48 9.86 7.88 -17.54
CA VAL A 48 8.59 8.29 -16.91
C VAL A 48 7.83 9.27 -17.81
N ALA A 49 8.53 10.20 -18.49
CA ALA A 49 7.94 11.10 -19.49
C ALA A 49 7.31 10.35 -20.67
N ALA A 50 8.03 9.38 -21.26
CA ALA A 50 7.48 8.56 -22.35
C ALA A 50 6.25 7.78 -21.91
N PHE A 51 6.29 7.15 -20.72
CA PHE A 51 5.15 6.44 -20.14
C PHE A 51 3.96 7.39 -19.90
N TYR A 52 4.21 8.59 -19.36
CA TYR A 52 3.19 9.61 -19.14
C TYR A 52 2.48 9.97 -20.45
N HIS A 53 3.24 10.32 -21.50
CA HIS A 53 2.65 10.71 -22.77
C HIS A 53 1.89 9.56 -23.46
N GLU A 54 2.40 8.33 -23.37
CA GLU A 54 1.72 7.13 -23.91
C GLU A 54 0.41 6.83 -23.18
N LEU A 55 0.39 6.94 -21.84
CA LEU A 55 -0.82 6.81 -21.04
C LEU A 55 -1.88 7.85 -21.41
N PHE A 56 -1.50 9.13 -21.46
CA PHE A 56 -2.46 10.18 -21.82
C PHE A 56 -2.91 10.07 -23.27
N ALA A 57 -2.05 9.69 -24.21
CA ALA A 57 -2.48 9.40 -25.59
C ALA A 57 -3.51 8.25 -25.63
N MET A 58 -3.32 7.19 -24.86
CA MET A 58 -4.28 6.08 -24.75
C MET A 58 -5.64 6.54 -24.18
N LEU A 59 -5.63 7.36 -23.13
CA LEU A 59 -6.84 7.92 -22.52
C LEU A 59 -7.58 8.86 -23.49
N HIS A 60 -6.86 9.77 -24.14
CA HIS A 60 -7.44 10.68 -25.15
C HIS A 60 -8.05 9.90 -26.32
N ALA A 61 -7.41 8.83 -26.80
CA ALA A 61 -7.94 7.98 -27.85
C ALA A 61 -9.22 7.23 -27.43
N ALA A 62 -9.44 7.04 -26.13
CA ALA A 62 -10.69 6.52 -25.55
C ALA A 62 -11.72 7.62 -25.22
N SER A 63 -11.45 8.87 -25.62
CA SER A 63 -12.25 10.04 -25.25
C SER A 63 -12.37 10.22 -23.74
N ILE A 64 -11.28 9.95 -23.01
CA ILE A 64 -11.13 10.21 -21.58
C ILE A 64 -10.14 11.37 -21.43
N ASP A 65 -10.66 12.55 -21.12
CA ASP A 65 -9.88 13.73 -20.74
C ASP A 65 -9.68 13.71 -19.21
N ALA A 66 -8.54 13.17 -18.78
CA ALA A 66 -8.12 13.12 -17.39
C ALA A 66 -7.06 14.20 -17.15
N GLN A 67 -7.05 14.78 -15.95
CA GLN A 67 -6.03 15.74 -15.54
C GLN A 67 -5.43 15.30 -14.21
N ILE A 68 -4.10 15.29 -14.16
CA ILE A 68 -3.35 15.05 -12.93
C ILE A 68 -2.34 16.17 -12.72
N ASN A 69 -1.94 16.40 -11.46
CA ASN A 69 -0.77 17.23 -11.19
C ASN A 69 0.48 16.45 -11.58
N PRO A 70 1.31 16.93 -12.53
CA PRO A 70 2.50 16.21 -12.97
C PRO A 70 3.63 16.25 -11.95
N LYS A 71 3.52 17.03 -10.86
CA LYS A 71 4.53 17.06 -9.79
C LYS A 71 4.43 15.79 -8.93
N PRO A 72 5.45 14.92 -8.91
CA PRO A 72 5.49 13.80 -7.98
C PRO A 72 5.44 14.26 -6.52
N GLN A 73 4.85 13.43 -5.68
CA GLN A 73 4.84 13.60 -4.22
C GLN A 73 5.74 12.54 -3.59
N GLU A 74 6.25 12.81 -2.39
CA GLU A 74 6.94 11.82 -1.55
C GLU A 74 8.21 11.19 -2.17
N VAL A 75 8.81 11.86 -3.15
CA VAL A 75 10.10 11.50 -3.75
C VAL A 75 11.14 12.61 -3.55
N PRO A 76 12.41 12.28 -3.27
CA PRO A 76 13.48 13.26 -3.19
C PRO A 76 13.79 13.84 -4.57
N ASN A 77 14.00 15.16 -4.66
CA ASN A 77 14.35 15.88 -5.89
C ASN A 77 13.39 15.59 -7.07
N PRO A 78 12.09 15.91 -6.94
CA PRO A 78 11.08 15.52 -7.92
C PRO A 78 11.32 16.16 -9.28
N ILE A 79 11.39 15.32 -10.33
CA ILE A 79 11.27 15.75 -11.73
C ILE A 79 9.80 15.58 -12.12
N ALA A 80 9.23 16.55 -12.85
CA ALA A 80 7.83 16.44 -13.27
C ALA A 80 7.62 15.20 -14.14
N LEU A 81 6.52 14.46 -13.93
CA LEU A 81 6.25 13.17 -14.57
C LEU A 81 6.25 13.27 -16.11
N ASP A 82 5.79 14.39 -16.65
CA ASP A 82 5.76 14.70 -18.09
C ASP A 82 7.13 15.13 -18.66
N LYS A 83 8.18 15.17 -17.83
CA LYS A 83 9.52 15.67 -18.20
C LYS A 83 10.66 14.77 -17.71
N ASP A 84 10.34 13.76 -16.92
CA ASP A 84 11.33 12.88 -16.33
C ASP A 84 11.84 11.85 -17.35
N GLU A 85 12.92 12.24 -18.03
CA GLU A 85 13.72 11.41 -18.92
C GLU A 85 14.85 10.66 -18.19
N THR A 86 15.00 10.86 -16.87
CA THR A 86 16.10 10.27 -16.08
C THR A 86 15.77 8.86 -15.64
N HIS A 87 14.57 8.65 -15.10
CA HIS A 87 14.13 7.33 -14.63
C HIS A 87 13.48 6.55 -15.77
N ALA A 88 14.09 5.43 -16.17
CA ALA A 88 13.66 4.66 -17.34
C ALA A 88 13.74 3.13 -17.16
N SER A 89 13.87 2.64 -15.93
CA SER A 89 14.02 1.22 -15.64
C SER A 89 12.67 0.51 -15.50
N TYR A 90 12.55 -0.63 -16.16
CA TYR A 90 11.50 -1.60 -15.90
C TYR A 90 12.05 -3.01 -16.16
N ASP A 91 11.95 -3.87 -15.16
CA ASP A 91 12.37 -5.26 -15.28
C ASP A 91 11.15 -6.17 -15.00
N PRO A 92 10.68 -6.92 -16.02
CA PRO A 92 9.55 -7.84 -15.88
C PRO A 92 9.74 -8.84 -14.73
N GLU A 93 10.95 -9.33 -14.48
CA GLU A 93 11.22 -10.31 -13.43
C GLU A 93 10.98 -9.72 -12.05
N TYR A 94 11.54 -8.52 -11.78
CA TYR A 94 11.36 -7.86 -10.49
C TYR A 94 9.93 -7.34 -10.29
N ALA A 95 9.28 -6.86 -11.35
CA ALA A 95 7.87 -6.47 -11.30
C ALA A 95 6.96 -7.67 -10.94
N ASN A 96 7.23 -8.85 -11.51
CA ASN A 96 6.49 -10.06 -11.17
C ASN A 96 6.76 -10.52 -9.73
N ARG A 97 8.02 -10.50 -9.28
CA ARG A 97 8.39 -10.82 -7.89
C ARG A 97 7.69 -9.87 -6.91
N PHE A 98 7.68 -8.57 -7.17
CA PHE A 98 6.95 -7.58 -6.40
C PHE A 98 5.45 -7.90 -6.34
N CYS A 99 4.82 -8.18 -7.47
CA CYS A 99 3.41 -8.57 -7.54
C CYS A 99 3.10 -9.80 -6.67
N ARG A 100 3.94 -10.83 -6.72
CA ARG A 100 3.78 -12.04 -5.89
C ARG A 100 3.89 -11.75 -4.40
N ILE A 101 4.81 -10.85 -4.00
CA ILE A 101 4.93 -10.42 -2.60
C ILE A 101 3.64 -9.72 -2.18
N LEU A 102 3.18 -8.75 -2.97
CA LEU A 102 1.94 -8.03 -2.68
C LEU A 102 0.75 -9.00 -2.52
N HIS A 103 0.57 -9.99 -3.41
CA HIS A 103 -0.51 -10.98 -3.28
C HIS A 103 -0.40 -11.81 -2.00
N SER A 104 0.82 -12.26 -1.65
CA SER A 104 1.02 -13.03 -0.42
C SER A 104 0.75 -12.20 0.83
N THR A 105 1.13 -10.93 0.82
CA THR A 105 0.89 -9.99 1.93
C THR A 105 -0.58 -9.63 2.04
N GLU A 106 -1.24 -9.33 0.92
CA GLU A 106 -2.67 -9.01 0.87
C GLU A 106 -3.49 -10.13 1.50
N LYS A 107 -3.17 -11.40 1.23
CA LYS A 107 -3.87 -12.54 1.85
C LYS A 107 -3.83 -12.48 3.39
N VAL A 108 -2.65 -12.21 3.97
CA VAL A 108 -2.49 -12.12 5.43
C VAL A 108 -3.21 -10.88 5.97
N PHE A 109 -3.13 -9.75 5.27
CA PHE A 109 -3.78 -8.51 5.69
C PHE A 109 -5.31 -8.60 5.60
N GLN A 110 -5.85 -9.33 4.62
CA GLN A 110 -7.28 -9.60 4.52
C GLN A 110 -7.76 -10.49 5.66
N GLU A 111 -7.01 -11.53 6.02
CA GLU A 111 -7.33 -12.37 7.18
C GLU A 111 -7.29 -11.55 8.48
N PHE A 112 -6.26 -10.72 8.64
CA PHE A 112 -6.18 -9.78 9.74
C PHE A 112 -7.44 -8.91 9.74
N ARG A 113 -7.73 -8.19 8.67
CA ARG A 113 -8.90 -7.32 8.54
C ARG A 113 -10.22 -8.02 8.88
N ALA A 114 -10.45 -9.23 8.36
CA ALA A 114 -11.71 -9.97 8.50
C ALA A 114 -12.06 -10.36 9.95
N ARG A 115 -11.04 -10.48 10.82
CA ARG A 115 -11.23 -10.82 12.25
C ARG A 115 -11.58 -9.61 13.13
N PHE A 116 -11.68 -8.41 12.55
CA PHE A 116 -12.02 -7.19 13.27
C PHE A 116 -13.46 -6.76 13.03
N ILE A 117 -14.19 -6.49 14.11
CA ILE A 117 -15.54 -5.95 14.06
C ILE A 117 -15.46 -4.44 14.30
N GLY A 118 -15.57 -3.66 13.23
CA GLY A 118 -15.51 -2.20 13.28
C GLY A 118 -15.13 -1.59 11.92
N LYS A 119 -14.88 -0.28 11.91
CA LYS A 119 -14.43 0.41 10.69
C LYS A 119 -12.98 0.04 10.38
N ALA A 120 -12.73 -0.45 9.18
CA ALA A 120 -11.40 -0.72 8.65
C ALA A 120 -11.30 -0.30 7.18
N SER A 121 -10.12 0.13 6.75
CA SER A 121 -9.84 0.34 5.33
C SER A 121 -9.90 -0.99 4.57
N PRO A 122 -10.05 -0.97 3.23
CA PRO A 122 -9.60 -2.08 2.41
C PRO A 122 -8.10 -2.34 2.62
N VAL A 123 -7.62 -3.51 2.23
CA VAL A 123 -6.20 -3.69 1.96
C VAL A 123 -5.91 -2.95 0.65
N HIS A 124 -5.16 -1.86 0.74
CA HIS A 124 -4.93 -0.96 -0.40
C HIS A 124 -3.46 -0.57 -0.52
N PHE A 125 -3.07 -0.23 -1.75
CA PHE A 125 -1.72 0.19 -2.08
C PHE A 125 -1.68 1.72 -2.17
N PHE A 126 -0.77 2.33 -1.42
CA PHE A 126 -0.51 3.77 -1.45
C PHE A 126 0.65 4.06 -2.38
N TRP A 127 0.42 4.92 -3.38
CA TRP A 127 1.44 5.28 -4.35
C TRP A 127 2.48 6.27 -3.84
N GLY A 128 2.12 7.13 -2.88
CA GLY A 128 3.05 8.11 -2.29
C GLY A 128 4.16 7.41 -1.50
N SER A 129 3.75 6.65 -0.49
CA SER A 129 4.65 5.88 0.39
C SER A 129 5.08 4.53 -0.22
N PHE A 130 4.50 4.16 -1.36
CA PHE A 130 4.79 2.94 -2.11
C PHE A 130 4.65 1.64 -1.29
N ASP A 131 3.56 1.55 -0.55
CA ASP A 131 3.32 0.48 0.41
C ASP A 131 1.89 -0.09 0.33
N LEU A 132 1.74 -1.35 0.74
CA LEU A 132 0.46 -2.01 0.93
C LEU A 132 0.08 -1.88 2.41
N ALA A 133 -1.14 -1.43 2.73
CA ALA A 133 -1.55 -1.25 4.11
C ALA A 133 -3.01 -1.64 4.39
N CYS A 134 -3.30 -1.86 5.67
CA CYS A 134 -4.61 -2.08 6.23
C CYS A 134 -4.72 -1.37 7.58
N THR A 135 -5.72 -0.49 7.71
CA THR A 135 -5.92 0.36 8.90
C THR A 135 -7.24 0.04 9.57
N ARG A 136 -7.24 -0.05 10.90
CA ARG A 136 -8.42 -0.21 11.75
C ARG A 136 -8.64 1.02 12.60
N PHE A 137 -9.91 1.34 12.87
CA PHE A 137 -10.32 2.51 13.64
C PHE A 137 -11.17 2.08 14.84
N ASN A 138 -10.97 2.72 15.99
CA ASN A 138 -11.80 2.48 17.19
C ASN A 138 -12.94 3.50 17.38
N GLY A 139 -13.01 4.53 16.53
CA GLY A 139 -14.06 5.55 16.56
C GLY A 139 -13.84 6.69 17.56
N ARG A 140 -12.79 6.68 18.39
CA ARG A 140 -12.41 7.84 19.21
C ARG A 140 -11.72 8.89 18.35
N ARG A 141 -11.96 10.18 18.61
CA ARG A 141 -11.24 11.27 17.94
C ARG A 141 -9.78 11.32 18.42
N ALA A 142 -8.86 11.46 17.47
CA ALA A 142 -7.45 11.67 17.77
C ALA A 142 -7.14 13.18 17.87
N PRO A 143 -6.01 13.58 18.49
CA PRO A 143 -5.53 14.95 18.43
C PRO A 143 -5.38 15.43 16.98
N ALA A 144 -5.77 16.69 16.72
CA ALA A 144 -5.75 17.25 15.39
C ALA A 144 -4.32 17.29 14.82
N ARG A 145 -4.16 16.84 13.57
CA ARG A 145 -2.91 16.94 12.79
C ARG A 145 -3.04 18.06 11.75
N LYS A 146 -1.90 18.70 11.42
CA LYS A 146 -1.82 19.65 10.31
C LYS A 146 -1.75 18.91 8.97
N GLY A 147 -2.18 19.57 7.90
CA GLY A 147 -2.13 19.08 6.51
C GLY A 147 -3.45 18.46 6.05
N VAL A 148 -3.87 18.73 4.82
CA VAL A 148 -5.20 18.38 4.29
C VAL A 148 -5.46 16.87 4.29
N ILE A 149 -4.44 16.07 3.92
CA ILE A 149 -4.56 14.61 3.87
C ILE A 149 -4.44 14.02 5.28
N THR A 150 -3.42 14.44 6.02
CA THR A 150 -3.09 13.94 7.36
C THR A 150 -4.14 14.30 8.42
N SER A 151 -4.79 15.45 8.33
CA SER A 151 -5.85 15.85 9.27
C SER A 151 -7.06 14.92 9.18
N GLU A 152 -7.44 14.53 7.96
CA GLU A 152 -8.60 13.66 7.73
C GLU A 152 -8.24 12.18 7.94
N ALA A 153 -7.11 11.72 7.40
CA ALA A 153 -6.65 10.34 7.50
C ALA A 153 -6.44 9.89 8.96
N TYR A 154 -6.05 10.82 9.84
CA TYR A 154 -5.83 10.57 11.27
C TYR A 154 -6.78 11.37 12.16
N SER A 155 -7.98 11.69 11.67
CA SER A 155 -9.02 12.37 12.45
C SER A 155 -9.52 11.54 13.65
N HIS A 156 -9.36 10.23 13.58
CA HIS A 156 -9.74 9.26 14.60
C HIS A 156 -8.57 8.36 14.94
N GLU A 157 -8.57 7.82 16.15
CA GLU A 157 -7.54 6.88 16.58
C GLU A 157 -7.55 5.65 15.66
N CYS A 158 -6.37 5.30 15.17
CA CYS A 158 -6.21 4.19 14.27
C CYS A 158 -4.97 3.37 14.59
N SER A 159 -4.95 2.15 14.07
CA SER A 159 -3.76 1.33 14.00
C SER A 159 -3.62 0.80 12.59
N SER A 160 -2.41 0.94 12.04
CA SER A 160 -2.10 0.54 10.69
C SER A 160 -1.07 -0.58 10.71
N LEU A 161 -1.21 -1.48 9.76
CA LEU A 161 -0.25 -2.51 9.41
C LEU A 161 0.04 -2.34 7.92
N GLY A 162 1.31 -2.33 7.55
CA GLY A 162 1.68 -2.27 6.15
C GLY A 162 2.95 -3.03 5.80
N TRP A 163 3.27 -2.98 4.51
CA TRP A 163 4.47 -3.56 3.91
C TRP A 163 4.95 -2.66 2.77
N TRP A 164 6.24 -2.38 2.72
CA TRP A 164 6.89 -1.66 1.62
C TRP A 164 8.13 -2.41 1.11
N PRO A 165 8.61 -2.13 -0.11
CA PRO A 165 9.82 -2.76 -0.65
C PRO A 165 11.14 -2.21 -0.07
N GLY A 166 11.08 -1.09 0.65
CA GLY A 166 12.20 -0.44 1.33
C GLY A 166 12.30 1.03 0.92
N GLY A 167 13.14 1.80 1.62
CA GLY A 167 13.33 3.21 1.32
C GLY A 167 13.82 4.00 2.54
N GLY A 168 14.43 5.15 2.30
CA GLY A 168 14.98 6.01 3.36
C GLY A 168 15.98 5.26 4.25
N ASP A 169 15.69 5.24 5.54
CA ASP A 169 16.56 4.64 6.57
C ASP A 169 16.41 3.12 6.69
N VAL A 170 15.34 2.53 6.13
CA VAL A 170 15.07 1.09 6.20
C VAL A 170 15.59 0.41 4.94
N LYS A 171 16.73 -0.28 5.09
CA LYS A 171 17.36 -1.02 4.00
C LYS A 171 16.66 -2.35 3.75
N GLY A 172 15.72 -2.35 2.81
CA GLY A 172 15.07 -3.53 2.27
C GLY A 172 13.58 -3.64 2.64
N PRO A 173 12.90 -4.66 2.11
CA PRO A 173 11.47 -4.84 2.32
C PRO A 173 11.16 -5.13 3.79
N ALA A 174 10.14 -4.47 4.32
CA ALA A 174 9.75 -4.61 5.71
C ALA A 174 8.22 -4.52 5.87
N PHE A 175 7.71 -5.26 6.84
CA PHE A 175 6.40 -5.04 7.40
C PHE A 175 6.52 -4.00 8.52
N TYR A 176 5.51 -3.15 8.65
CA TYR A 176 5.49 -2.13 9.68
C TYR A 176 4.13 -2.10 10.39
N ALA A 177 4.11 -1.70 11.66
CA ALA A 177 2.88 -1.48 12.40
C ALA A 177 2.99 -0.31 13.38
N TYR A 178 1.96 0.54 13.40
CA TYR A 178 1.90 1.69 14.30
C TYR A 178 0.47 1.93 14.83
N MET A 179 0.40 2.83 15.81
CA MET A 179 -0.84 3.38 16.34
C MET A 179 -0.78 4.91 16.31
N ALA A 180 -1.89 5.54 15.97
CA ALA A 180 -2.01 6.98 15.88
C ALA A 180 -3.26 7.43 16.65
N PRO A 181 -3.14 8.16 17.77
CA PRO A 181 -1.89 8.47 18.46
C PRO A 181 -1.24 7.21 19.05
N GLU A 182 0.06 7.28 19.27
CA GLU A 182 0.81 6.22 19.92
C GLU A 182 0.44 6.14 21.41
N PRO A 183 0.07 4.95 21.94
CA PRO A 183 -0.15 4.76 23.36
C PRO A 183 1.15 4.89 24.16
N SER A 184 1.05 5.39 25.40
CA SER A 184 2.19 5.46 26.31
C SER A 184 2.86 4.09 26.48
N GLY A 185 4.20 4.06 26.35
CA GLY A 185 4.99 2.85 26.47
C GLY A 185 4.85 1.87 25.32
N TYR A 186 4.26 2.26 24.17
CA TYR A 186 4.16 1.39 23.00
C TYR A 186 5.56 0.87 22.61
N GLY A 187 6.51 1.75 22.30
CA GLY A 187 7.88 1.38 21.89
C GLY A 187 8.66 0.50 22.87
N THR A 188 8.32 0.52 24.16
CA THR A 188 9.06 -0.19 25.22
C THR A 188 8.45 -1.52 25.64
N LYS A 189 7.30 -1.93 25.07
CA LYS A 189 6.68 -3.23 25.40
C LYS A 189 7.57 -4.40 24.96
N PRO A 190 7.83 -5.39 25.84
CA PRO A 190 8.78 -6.48 25.60
C PRO A 190 8.31 -7.55 24.60
N SER A 191 7.03 -7.54 24.21
CA SER A 191 6.46 -8.51 23.27
C SER A 191 6.75 -8.09 21.82
N LEU A 192 8.00 -8.21 21.39
CA LEU A 192 8.30 -8.24 19.97
C LEU A 192 8.35 -9.70 19.52
N PRO A 193 7.66 -10.07 18.43
CA PRO A 193 7.92 -11.36 17.77
C PRO A 193 9.41 -11.44 17.41
N ALA A 194 9.97 -12.65 17.43
CA ALA A 194 11.37 -12.87 17.13
C ALA A 194 11.73 -12.25 15.77
N GLY A 195 12.70 -11.33 15.74
CA GLY A 195 13.17 -10.63 14.54
C GLY A 195 12.57 -9.23 14.32
N GLY A 196 11.61 -8.80 15.14
CA GLY A 196 11.06 -7.45 15.09
C GLY A 196 11.85 -6.42 15.89
N SER A 197 11.84 -5.17 15.45
CA SER A 197 12.44 -4.02 16.15
C SER A 197 11.48 -2.83 16.14
N TYR A 198 11.64 -1.94 17.11
CA TYR A 198 10.90 -0.66 17.12
C TYR A 198 11.84 0.46 16.70
N LEU A 199 11.44 1.26 15.71
CA LEU A 199 12.18 2.43 15.26
C LEU A 199 11.56 3.68 15.85
N GLU A 200 12.22 4.23 16.87
CA GLU A 200 11.83 5.46 17.56
C GLU A 200 11.65 6.63 16.57
N ALA A 201 12.54 6.77 15.60
CA ALA A 201 12.50 7.86 14.62
C ALA A 201 11.23 7.86 13.76
N MET A 202 10.61 6.69 13.54
CA MET A 202 9.38 6.55 12.75
C MET A 202 8.13 6.40 13.62
N HIS A 203 8.29 6.10 14.92
CA HIS A 203 7.21 5.61 15.79
C HIS A 203 6.53 4.35 15.25
N GLU A 204 7.33 3.43 14.69
CA GLU A 204 6.82 2.22 14.03
C GLU A 204 7.55 0.97 14.51
N PHE A 205 6.81 -0.12 14.64
CA PHE A 205 7.38 -1.44 14.75
C PHE A 205 7.69 -1.99 13.36
N LEU A 206 8.90 -2.50 13.14
CA LEU A 206 9.33 -3.12 11.90
C LEU A 206 9.61 -4.61 12.08
N LEU A 207 9.27 -5.36 11.04
CA LEU A 207 9.62 -6.77 10.89
C LEU A 207 10.14 -6.98 9.46
N MET A 208 11.41 -7.34 9.31
CA MET A 208 12.03 -7.45 8.00
C MET A 208 11.40 -8.60 7.20
N TYR A 209 11.12 -8.34 5.92
CA TYR A 209 10.47 -9.31 5.04
C TYR A 209 11.27 -10.61 4.92
N ASP A 210 12.60 -10.54 4.91
CA ASP A 210 13.44 -11.73 4.81
C ASP A 210 13.37 -12.62 6.05
N ASP A 211 13.14 -12.07 7.24
CA ASP A 211 12.94 -12.85 8.46
C ASP A 211 11.61 -13.61 8.40
N VAL A 212 10.55 -12.93 7.94
CA VAL A 212 9.24 -13.56 7.69
C VAL A 212 9.34 -14.64 6.63
N ARG A 213 10.00 -14.36 5.51
CA ARG A 213 10.13 -15.28 4.37
C ARG A 213 10.90 -16.55 4.74
N ARG A 214 11.86 -16.47 5.66
CA ARG A 214 12.68 -17.61 6.12
C ARG A 214 12.02 -18.42 7.23
N ALA A 215 10.92 -17.94 7.82
CA ALA A 215 10.18 -18.66 8.83
C ALA A 215 9.55 -19.95 8.27
N LYS A 216 9.36 -20.96 9.13
CA LYS A 216 8.71 -22.23 8.76
C LYS A 216 7.28 -22.02 8.24
N SER A 217 6.59 -21.02 8.77
CA SER A 217 5.24 -20.61 8.39
C SER A 217 5.20 -19.09 8.29
N PRO A 218 5.53 -18.50 7.11
CA PRO A 218 5.64 -17.05 6.95
C PRO A 218 4.35 -16.30 7.30
N SER A 219 3.20 -16.81 6.87
CA SER A 219 1.90 -16.20 7.16
C SER A 219 1.56 -16.24 8.65
N GLU A 220 1.80 -17.36 9.34
CA GLU A 220 1.56 -17.44 10.79
C GLU A 220 2.54 -16.58 11.57
N HIS A 221 3.80 -16.52 11.16
CA HIS A 221 4.81 -15.68 11.80
C HIS A 221 4.44 -14.19 11.67
N LEU A 222 4.06 -13.73 10.48
CA LEU A 222 3.57 -12.37 10.28
C LEU A 222 2.28 -12.12 11.07
N TRP A 223 1.34 -13.06 11.06
CA TRP A 223 0.07 -12.90 11.77
C TRP A 223 0.26 -12.83 13.29
N TRP A 224 1.07 -13.73 13.86
CA TRP A 224 1.42 -13.73 15.29
C TRP A 224 2.07 -12.42 15.70
N SER A 225 3.03 -11.97 14.89
CA SER A 225 3.73 -10.69 15.06
C SER A 225 2.78 -9.51 15.16
N VAL A 226 1.78 -9.48 14.29
CA VAL A 226 0.75 -8.46 14.28
C VAL A 226 -0.20 -8.64 15.47
N ARG A 227 -0.67 -9.85 15.76
CA ARG A 227 -1.65 -10.08 16.84
C ARG A 227 -1.14 -9.64 18.21
N GLU A 228 0.05 -10.07 18.60
CA GLU A 228 0.63 -9.80 19.93
C GLU A 228 0.77 -8.29 20.19
N ARG A 229 1.14 -7.52 19.16
CA ARG A 229 1.29 -6.07 19.27
C ARG A 229 -0.05 -5.34 19.40
N TYR A 230 -1.09 -5.86 18.75
CA TYR A 230 -2.42 -5.25 18.73
C TYR A 230 -3.23 -5.57 20.00
N GLN A 231 -3.21 -6.81 20.49
CA GLN A 231 -3.97 -7.21 21.69
C GLN A 231 -3.46 -6.51 22.96
N SER A 232 -2.19 -6.14 23.02
CA SER A 232 -1.61 -5.46 24.19
C SER A 232 -1.96 -3.97 24.28
N SER A 233 -2.49 -3.35 23.21
CA SER A 233 -2.66 -1.89 23.13
C SER A 233 -4.08 -1.43 22.77
N PHE A 234 -4.89 -2.32 22.19
CA PHE A 234 -6.33 -2.15 22.09
C PHE A 234 -7.02 -2.96 23.19
N LEU A 235 -7.41 -2.29 24.28
CA LEU A 235 -8.52 -2.75 25.12
C LEU A 235 -9.82 -2.63 24.31
N ILE A 236 -9.98 -3.51 23.32
CA ILE A 236 -11.29 -3.94 22.87
C ILE A 236 -11.45 -5.33 23.48
N LEU A 237 -12.45 -5.40 24.36
CA LEU A 237 -12.90 -6.57 25.12
C LEU A 237 -12.57 -7.91 24.43
N PRO A 238 -12.09 -8.91 25.19
CA PRO A 238 -12.20 -10.28 24.75
C PRO A 238 -13.71 -10.57 24.66
N VAL A 239 -14.29 -10.42 23.47
CA VAL A 239 -15.56 -11.09 23.20
C VAL A 239 -15.19 -12.55 23.18
N CYS A 240 -15.52 -13.22 24.28
CA CYS A 240 -15.51 -14.65 24.45
C CYS A 240 -16.06 -15.29 23.17
N LEU A 241 -15.22 -16.04 22.48
CA LEU A 241 -15.67 -17.10 21.58
C LEU A 241 -15.02 -18.36 22.12
N TRP A 242 -15.91 -19.27 22.50
CA TRP A 242 -15.69 -20.62 23.02
C TRP A 242 -14.75 -21.43 22.15
#